data_AF-A0A1Y5GYM0-F1
#
_entry.id   AF-A0A1Y5GYM0-F1
#
_cell.length_a   1.000
_cell.length_b   1.000
_cell.length_c   1.000
_cell.angle_alpha   90.00
_cell.angle_beta   90.00
_cell.angle_gamma   90.00
#
_symmetry.space_group_name_H-M   'P 1'
#
loop_
_entity.id
_entity.type
_entity.pdbx_description
1 polymer ?
#
loop_
_entity_poly.entity_id
_entity_poly.type
_entity_poly.pdbx_seq_one_letter_code
_entity_poly.pdbx_strand_id
1 'polypeptide(L)'
;MSNIKFSESCYLCNSDSNYIKTDHDKSRHYLCSNESCGEYEISLSAMERLIDNNDFKSQLLPLAKRCKGTDGLLEISVRGSGIEAKIRPRA
;
A
#
# COMPACT_ATOMS: atom_id res chain seq x y z
N MET A 1 -17.63 1.18 13.30
CA MET A 1 -16.31 0.66 13.73
C MET A 1 -15.31 1.79 13.51
N SER A 2 -14.61 2.22 14.55
CA SER A 2 -13.64 3.31 14.44
C SER A 2 -12.47 2.84 13.57
N ASN A 3 -12.25 3.46 12.42
CA ASN A 3 -11.05 3.23 11.61
C ASN A 3 -9.86 3.79 12.38
N ILE A 4 -9.25 2.96 13.24
CA ILE A 4 -8.07 3.35 14.01
C ILE A 4 -6.94 3.57 13.01
N LYS A 5 -6.47 4.82 12.94
CA LYS A 5 -5.28 5.20 12.17
C LYS A 5 -4.07 4.98 13.05
N PHE A 6 -3.08 4.29 12.50
CA PHE A 6 -1.79 4.05 13.11
C PHE A 6 -0.74 4.88 12.36
N SER A 7 0.12 5.57 13.10
CA SER A 7 1.24 6.32 12.52
C SER A 7 2.45 5.40 12.44
N GLU A 8 2.95 5.19 11.22
CA GLU A 8 4.10 4.32 10.92
C GLU A 8 4.76 4.83 9.63
N SER A 9 6.04 4.51 9.43
CA SER A 9 6.70 4.78 8.15
C SER A 9 6.01 4.04 7.00
N CYS A 10 5.92 4.72 5.86
CA CYS A 10 5.39 4.18 4.62
C CYS A 10 6.19 2.96 4.20
N TYR A 11 5.52 1.83 4.00
CA TYR A 11 6.20 0.60 3.61
C TYR A 11 6.95 0.69 2.27
N LEU A 12 6.50 1.55 1.34
CA LEU A 12 7.13 1.69 0.02
C LEU A 12 8.26 2.72 -0.04
N CYS A 13 8.20 3.81 0.73
CA CYS A 13 9.17 4.91 0.63
C CYS A 13 9.80 5.34 1.96
N ASN A 14 9.51 4.65 3.06
CA ASN A 14 9.98 4.93 4.43
C ASN A 14 9.69 6.35 4.97
N SER A 15 8.90 7.15 4.26
CA SER A 15 8.49 8.48 4.73
C SER A 15 7.33 8.39 5.71
N ASP A 16 7.02 9.49 6.40
CA ASP A 16 5.88 9.53 7.31
C ASP A 16 4.57 9.13 6.60
N SER A 17 3.82 8.24 7.24
CA SER A 17 2.53 7.80 6.74
C SER A 17 1.60 7.44 7.89
N ASN A 18 0.35 7.21 7.54
CA ASN A 18 -0.59 6.55 8.41
C ASN A 18 -1.15 5.34 7.70
N TYR A 19 -1.49 4.29 8.43
CA TYR A 19 -2.24 3.18 7.90
C TYR A 19 -3.47 2.87 8.74
N ILE A 20 -4.46 2.28 8.09
CA ILE A 20 -5.58 1.60 8.75
C ILE A 20 -5.48 0.12 8.45
N LYS A 21 -5.89 -0.72 9.39
CA LYS A 21 -6.00 -2.16 9.16
C LYS A 21 -7.29 -2.45 8.40
N THR A 22 -7.20 -3.27 7.37
CA THR A 22 -8.32 -3.68 6.52
C THR A 22 -8.32 -5.20 6.36
N ASP A 23 -9.40 -5.75 5.80
CA ASP A 23 -9.56 -7.20 5.59
C ASP A 23 -9.26 -8.04 6.84
N HIS A 24 -9.96 -7.76 7.95
CA HIS A 24 -9.76 -8.48 9.22
C HIS A 24 -8.28 -8.52 9.68
N ASP A 25 -7.60 -7.38 9.64
CA ASP A 25 -6.18 -7.20 9.98
C ASP A 25 -5.19 -7.91 9.05
N LYS A 26 -5.63 -8.44 7.89
CA LYS A 26 -4.75 -9.09 6.90
C LYS A 26 -4.16 -8.13 5.87
N SER A 27 -4.69 -6.92 5.80
CA SER A 27 -4.22 -5.88 4.91
C SER A 27 -4.03 -4.56 5.65
N ARG A 28 -3.17 -3.71 5.09
CA ARG A 28 -2.92 -2.35 5.58
C ARG A 28 -3.18 -1.39 4.45
N HIS A 29 -4.09 -0.45 4.66
CA HIS A 29 -4.29 0.68 3.75
C HIS A 29 -3.45 1.84 4.25
N TYR A 30 -2.37 2.14 3.52
CA TYR A 30 -1.47 3.25 3.76
C TYR A 30 -1.91 4.51 3.01
N LEU A 31 -1.85 5.64 3.72
CA LEU A 31 -1.92 6.98 3.18
C LEU A 31 -0.60 7.69 3.45
N CYS A 32 0.26 7.76 2.43
CA CYS A 32 1.57 8.39 2.55
C CYS A 32 1.51 9.90 2.28
N SER A 33 2.17 10.68 3.14
CA SER A 33 2.25 12.14 3.00
C SER A 33 3.22 12.58 1.89
N ASN A 34 4.22 11.76 1.57
CA ASN A 34 5.25 12.06 0.56
C ASN A 34 4.64 12.28 -0.85
N GLU A 35 5.15 13.28 -1.59
CA GLU A 35 4.75 13.62 -2.97
C GLU A 35 5.20 12.61 -4.03
N SER A 36 6.20 11.78 -3.69
CA SER A 36 6.71 10.70 -4.54
C SER A 36 5.99 9.38 -4.29
N CYS A 37 5.13 9.31 -3.28
CA CYS A 37 4.30 8.16 -2.95
C CYS A 37 2.82 8.57 -2.92
N GLY A 38 1.95 7.67 -2.50
CA GLY A 38 0.53 7.97 -2.40
C GLY A 38 -0.25 7.02 -1.54
N GLU A 39 -1.36 6.54 -2.08
CA GLU A 39 -2.37 5.78 -1.34
C GLU A 39 -2.47 4.38 -1.93
N TYR A 40 -2.36 3.38 -1.07
CA TYR A 40 -2.34 1.98 -1.48
C TYR A 40 -2.77 1.06 -0.32
N GLU A 41 -3.31 -0.10 -0.67
CA GLU A 41 -3.58 -1.20 0.23
C GLU A 41 -2.61 -2.34 -0.07
N ILE A 42 -1.99 -2.89 0.97
CA ILE A 42 -1.03 -3.99 0.85
C ILE A 42 -1.39 -5.12 1.81
N SER A 43 -1.41 -6.36 1.33
CA SER A 43 -1.59 -7.52 2.20
C SER A 43 -0.33 -7.79 3.02
N LEU A 44 -0.48 -8.32 4.24
CA LEU A 44 0.67 -8.68 5.08
C LEU A 44 1.59 -9.69 4.37
N SER A 45 1.01 -10.64 3.63
CA SER A 45 1.76 -11.59 2.80
C SER A 45 2.57 -10.94 1.69
N ALA A 46 2.08 -9.84 1.10
CA ALA A 46 2.83 -9.08 0.11
C ALA A 46 3.96 -8.28 0.77
N MET A 47 3.73 -7.72 1.97
CA MET A 47 4.78 -7.08 2.76
C MET A 47 5.91 -8.05 3.07
N GLU A 48 5.62 -9.29 3.48
CA GLU A 48 6.66 -10.30 3.75
C GLU A 48 7.50 -10.61 2.50
N ARG A 49 6.87 -10.74 1.33
CA ARG A 49 7.58 -10.98 0.06
C ARG A 49 8.34 -9.78 -0.48
N LEU A 50 7.98 -8.57 -0.03
CA LEU A 50 8.60 -7.32 -0.46
C LEU A 50 9.79 -6.90 0.39
N ILE A 51 10.08 -7.57 1.51
CA ILE A 51 11.18 -7.19 2.42
C ILE A 51 12.48 -7.00 1.64
N ASP A 52 12.82 -7.94 0.76
CA ASP A 52 14.08 -7.95 0.02
C ASP A 52 13.98 -7.42 -1.43
N ASN A 53 12.79 -7.00 -1.88
CA ASN A 53 12.55 -6.62 -3.28
C ASN A 53 12.39 -5.11 -3.47
N ASN A 54 13.49 -4.39 -3.31
CA ASN A 54 13.53 -2.92 -3.43
C ASN A 54 13.19 -2.43 -4.84
N ASP A 55 13.62 -3.15 -5.89
CA ASP A 55 13.30 -2.79 -7.28
C ASP A 55 11.80 -2.79 -7.55
N PHE A 56 11.06 -3.76 -6.98
CA PHE A 56 9.62 -3.80 -7.11
C PHE A 56 8.94 -2.67 -6.31
N LYS A 57 9.44 -2.33 -5.11
CA LYS A 57 8.93 -1.17 -4.34
C LYS A 57 9.03 0.12 -5.16
N SER A 58 10.15 0.35 -5.85
CA SER A 58 10.33 1.52 -6.72
C SER A 58 9.32 1.59 -7.86
N GLN A 59 8.88 0.45 -8.41
CA GLN A 59 7.84 0.37 -9.45
C GLN A 59 6.44 0.66 -8.89
N LEU A 60 6.19 0.38 -7.62
CA LEU A 60 4.89 0.64 -6.96
C LEU A 60 4.69 2.11 -6.60
N LEU A 61 5.76 2.86 -6.33
CA LEU A 61 5.69 4.29 -5.98
C LEU A 61 4.90 5.15 -6.97
N PRO A 62 5.20 5.14 -8.29
CA PRO A 62 4.43 5.93 -9.25
C PRO A 62 2.98 5.47 -9.37
N LEU A 63 2.68 4.18 -9.14
CA LEU A 63 1.31 3.66 -9.15
C LEU A 63 0.52 4.16 -7.93
N ALA A 64 1.10 4.09 -6.73
CA ALA A 64 0.49 4.58 -5.50
C ALA A 64 0.26 6.10 -5.57
N LYS A 65 1.21 6.84 -6.15
CA LYS A 65 1.08 8.27 -6.39
C LYS A 65 -0.12 8.61 -7.27
N ARG A 66 -0.35 7.85 -8.35
CA ARG A 66 -1.50 8.06 -9.25
C ARG A 66 -2.84 7.86 -8.55
N CYS A 67 -2.90 7.02 -7.52
CA CYS A 67 -4.13 6.76 -6.77
C CYS A 67 -4.45 7.83 -5.72
N LYS A 68 -3.44 8.59 -5.25
CA LYS A 68 -3.61 9.61 -4.21
C LYS A 68 -4.58 10.71 -4.69
N GLY A 69 -5.68 10.90 -3.97
CA GLY A 69 -6.68 11.93 -4.29
C GLY A 69 -7.56 11.62 -5.52
N THR A 70 -7.57 10.38 -5.98
CA THR A 70 -8.45 9.89 -7.07
C THR A 70 -9.42 8.84 -6.53
N ASP A 71 -10.42 8.45 -7.31
CA ASP A 71 -11.31 7.32 -6.98
C ASP A 71 -10.61 5.94 -7.11
N GLY A 72 -9.32 5.91 -7.46
CA GLY A 72 -8.54 4.68 -7.50
C GLY A 72 -7.83 4.39 -6.17
N LEU A 73 -7.60 3.10 -5.92
CA LEU A 73 -6.74 2.58 -4.87
C LEU A 73 -5.82 1.51 -5.46
N LEU A 74 -4.52 1.61 -5.20
CA LEU A 74 -3.57 0.57 -5.58
C LEU A 74 -3.68 -0.58 -4.57
N GLU A 75 -4.09 -1.75 -5.02
CA GLU A 75 -4.06 -3.00 -4.24
C GLU A 75 -2.80 -3.79 -4.57
N ILE A 76 -2.05 -4.18 -3.55
CA ILE A 76 -0.83 -4.98 -3.63
C ILE A 76 -1.06 -6.26 -2.84
N SER A 77 -1.05 -7.40 -3.52
CA SER A 77 -1.35 -8.69 -2.92
C SER A 77 -0.47 -9.80 -3.51
N VAL A 78 -0.58 -11.00 -2.94
CA VAL A 78 0.10 -12.18 -3.45
C VAL A 78 -0.85 -13.00 -4.32
N ARG A 79 -0.43 -13.33 -5.54
CA ARG A 79 -1.17 -14.24 -6.43
C ARG A 79 -0.25 -15.38 -6.88
N GLY A 80 -0.55 -16.59 -6.39
CA GLY A 80 0.33 -17.75 -6.60
C GLY A 80 1.72 -17.53 -6.01
N SER A 81 2.76 -17.67 -6.83
CA SER A 81 4.15 -17.44 -6.42
C SER A 81 4.61 -15.98 -6.57
N GLY A 82 3.80 -15.08 -7.15
CA GLY A 82 4.17 -13.69 -7.43
C GLY A 82 3.48 -12.66 -6.54
N ILE A 83 4.02 -11.44 -6.54
CA ILE A 83 3.34 -10.24 -6.06
C ILE A 83 2.56 -9.65 -7.25
N GLU A 84 1.30 -9.31 -7.03
CA GLU A 84 0.43 -8.63 -8.00
C GLU A 84 0.11 -7.23 -7.48
N ALA A 85 0.11 -6.24 -8.38
CA ALA A 85 -0.32 -4.89 -8.08
C ALA A 85 -1.35 -4.44 -9.13
N LYS A 86 -2.51 -3.99 -8.68
CA LYS A 86 -3.61 -3.56 -9.55
C LYS A 86 -4.32 -2.35 -8.97
N ILE A 87 -4.86 -1.49 -9.83
CA ILE A 87 -5.68 -0.36 -9.41
C ILE A 87 -7.14 -0.83 -9.38
N ARG A 88 -7.81 -0.63 -8.25
CA ARG A 88 -9.25 -0.88 -8.10
C ARG A 88 -9.99 0.43 -7.77
N PRO A 89 -11.27 0.57 -8.15
CA PRO A 89 -12.09 1.69 -7.70
C PRO A 89 -12.33 1.63 -6.19
N ARG A 90 -12.46 2.80 -5.55
CA ARG A 90 -12.95 2.92 -4.17
C ARG A 90 -14.43 2.54 -4.14
N ALA A 91 -14.75 1.54 -3.32
CA ALA A 91 -16.12 1.11 -3.05
C ALA A 91 -16.79 2.05 -2.02
#